data_AF-A0A267ED69-F1
#
_entry.id   AF-A0A267ED69-F1
#
_cell.length_a   1.000
_cell.length_b   1.000
_cell.length_c   1.000
_cell.angle_alpha   90.00
_cell.angle_beta   90.00
_cell.angle_gamma   90.00
#
_symmetry.space_group_name_H-M   'P 1'
#
loop_
_entity.id
_entity.type
_entity.pdbx_description
1 polymer ?
#
loop_
_entity_poly.entity_id
_entity_poly.type
_entity_poly.pdbx_seq_one_letter_code
_entity_poly.pdbx_strand_id
1 'polypeptide(L)'
;SSQVRMSEQKRQQQSAESDEACPQCGHQLNADSSVIVPIVYGRPSSELMASAEAGRVKLGGCCISPDSPTLHCKKCDVSFKPMSM
;
A
#
# COMPACT_ATOMS: atom_id res chain seq x y z
N SER A 1 40.71 20.26 17.71
CA SER A 1 40.26 20.64 16.36
C SER A 1 39.49 19.48 15.76
N SER A 2 38.16 19.47 15.91
CA SER A 2 37.21 20.03 14.93
C SER A 2 37.06 19.06 13.75
N GLN A 3 36.13 18.10 13.86
CA GLN A 3 34.79 18.17 13.27
C GLN A 3 34.79 18.32 11.74
N VAL A 4 34.80 17.20 11.01
CA VAL A 4 34.17 16.98 9.68
C VAL A 4 34.48 15.52 9.33
N ARG A 5 33.56 14.58 9.07
CA ARG A 5 32.31 14.58 8.29
C ARG A 5 31.35 13.57 8.94
N MET A 6 30.26 14.01 9.57
CA MET A 6 28.95 14.15 8.93
C MET A 6 28.48 12.86 8.25
N SER A 7 27.76 12.03 9.01
CA SER A 7 26.35 11.71 8.74
C SER A 7 25.93 11.28 7.33
N GLU A 8 26.63 10.36 6.69
CA GLU A 8 26.21 9.82 5.39
C GLU A 8 26.37 8.29 5.42
N GLN A 9 25.34 7.55 5.01
CA GLN A 9 25.32 6.07 4.91
C GLN A 9 25.11 5.38 6.27
N LYS A 10 23.88 5.20 6.77
CA LYS A 10 23.05 4.02 6.43
C LYS A 10 21.60 4.20 6.92
N ARG A 11 20.96 5.34 6.60
CA ARG A 11 19.50 5.55 6.79
C ARG A 11 18.66 5.02 5.62
N GLN A 12 19.35 4.44 4.64
CA GLN A 12 18.86 3.74 3.46
C GLN A 12 19.57 2.38 3.56
N GLN A 13 18.97 1.20 3.67
CA GLN A 13 17.68 0.72 3.23
C GLN A 13 17.09 -0.16 4.34
N GLN A 14 16.11 0.34 5.08
CA GLN A 14 15.16 -0.54 5.78
C GLN A 14 14.01 -0.80 4.80
N SER A 15 13.64 -2.08 4.68
CA SER A 15 12.29 -2.53 4.30
C SER A 15 11.94 -2.49 2.81
N ALA A 16 12.46 -3.43 2.01
CA ALA A 16 11.91 -3.71 0.69
C ALA A 16 12.17 -5.16 0.25
N GLU A 17 11.80 -6.11 1.09
CA GLU A 17 11.60 -7.49 0.65
C GLU A 17 10.13 -7.81 0.94
N SER A 18 9.24 -7.20 0.14
CA SER A 18 7.78 -7.24 0.33
C SER A 18 7.16 -8.09 -0.76
N ASP A 19 6.63 -9.24 -0.35
CA ASP A 19 5.74 -10.15 -1.08
C ASP A 19 4.35 -9.51 -1.33
N GLU A 20 4.34 -8.27 -1.80
CA GLU A 20 3.16 -7.38 -1.87
C GLU A 20 3.05 -6.77 -3.26
N ALA A 21 3.15 -7.63 -4.28
CA ALA A 21 3.05 -7.25 -5.68
C ALA A 21 1.71 -7.68 -6.30
N CYS A 22 1.24 -6.94 -7.30
CA CYS A 22 0.03 -7.31 -8.02
C CYS A 22 0.29 -8.57 -8.88
N PRO A 23 -0.51 -9.64 -8.73
CA PRO A 23 -0.27 -10.91 -9.45
C PRO A 23 -0.48 -10.81 -10.97
N GLN A 24 -1.13 -9.75 -11.46
CA GLN A 24 -1.43 -9.59 -12.89
C GLN A 24 -0.39 -8.72 -13.64
N CYS A 25 0.20 -7.73 -12.97
CA CYS A 25 1.11 -6.77 -13.61
C CYS A 25 2.47 -6.60 -12.94
N GLY A 26 2.67 -7.20 -11.76
CA GLY A 26 3.96 -7.17 -11.06
C GLY A 26 4.34 -5.83 -10.41
N HIS A 27 3.46 -4.81 -10.41
CA HIS A 27 3.72 -3.57 -9.66
C HIS A 27 3.85 -3.89 -8.17
N GLN A 28 4.77 -3.21 -7.49
CA GLN A 28 5.06 -3.45 -6.08
C GLN A 28 4.42 -2.36 -5.22
N LEU A 29 3.84 -2.71 -4.06
CA LEU A 29 3.17 -1.72 -3.20
C LEU A 29 4.10 -0.57 -2.77
N ASN A 30 5.38 -0.87 -2.52
CA ASN A 30 6.39 0.08 -2.05
C ASN A 30 6.95 0.98 -3.18
N ALA A 31 7.08 0.46 -4.40
CA ALA A 31 7.53 1.23 -5.56
C ALA A 31 6.37 2.00 -6.24
N ASP A 32 5.19 1.40 -6.24
CA ASP A 32 4.03 1.81 -7.03
C ASP A 32 2.78 2.01 -6.15
N SER A 33 2.94 2.67 -4.99
CA SER A 33 1.83 3.02 -4.08
C SER A 33 0.76 3.93 -4.74
N SER A 34 1.08 4.52 -5.89
CA SER A 34 0.10 5.24 -6.71
C SER A 34 -0.77 4.32 -7.58
N VAL A 35 -0.36 3.07 -7.82
CA VAL A 35 -1.08 2.07 -8.62
C VAL A 35 -1.83 1.11 -7.71
N ILE A 36 -1.15 0.60 -6.68
CA ILE A 36 -1.74 -0.30 -5.69
C ILE A 36 -2.17 0.53 -4.48
N VAL A 37 -3.46 0.48 -4.18
CA VAL A 37 -4.08 1.21 -3.07
C VAL A 37 -4.66 0.23 -2.05
N PRO A 38 -4.68 0.58 -0.76
CA PRO A 38 -5.31 -0.26 0.25
C PRO A 38 -6.83 -0.25 0.13
N ILE A 39 -7.44 -1.37 0.49
CA ILE A 39 -8.89 -1.51 0.62
C ILE A 39 -9.25 -1.29 2.09
N VAL A 40 -10.12 -0.31 2.35
CA VAL A 40 -10.62 -0.03 3.69
C VAL A 40 -12.06 -0.50 3.80
N TYR A 41 -12.30 -1.34 4.79
CA TYR A 41 -13.61 -1.92 5.07
C TYR A 41 -14.25 -1.26 6.30
N GLY A 42 -15.55 -1.44 6.42
CA GLY A 42 -16.36 -0.85 7.50
C GLY A 42 -17.03 0.45 7.09
N ARG A 43 -17.43 1.25 8.08
CA ARG A 43 -18.10 2.53 7.82
C ARG A 43 -17.05 3.63 7.58
N PRO A 44 -17.00 4.23 6.37
CA PRO A 44 -16.03 5.27 6.09
C PRO A 44 -16.34 6.54 6.87
N SER A 45 -15.30 7.26 7.26
CA SER A 45 -15.39 8.68 7.65
C SER A 45 -15.43 9.56 6.41
N SER A 46 -15.83 10.83 6.56
CA SER A 46 -15.84 11.80 5.45
C SER A 46 -14.48 11.97 4.79
N GLU A 47 -13.39 11.95 5.57
CA GLU A 47 -12.02 12.04 5.06
C GLU A 47 -11.62 10.80 4.23
N LEU A 48 -12.09 9.62 4.66
CA LEU A 48 -11.84 8.39 3.94
C LEU A 48 -12.64 8.35 2.62
N MET A 49 -13.86 8.89 2.61
CA MET A 49 -14.61 9.07 1.37
C MET A 49 -13.87 9.98 0.39
N ALA A 50 -13.40 11.15 0.84
CA ALA A 50 -12.62 12.05 0.00
C ALA A 50 -11.33 11.40 -0.54
N SER A 51 -10.67 10.57 0.27
CA SER A 51 -9.50 9.80 -0.14
C SER A 51 -9.83 8.72 -1.19
N ALA A 52 -11.01 8.12 -1.10
CA ALA A 52 -11.51 7.16 -2.08
C ALA A 52 -11.86 7.84 -3.40
N GLU A 53 -12.51 9.00 -3.35
CA GLU A 53 -12.79 9.84 -4.53
C GLU A 53 -11.50 10.31 -5.21
N ALA A 54 -10.47 10.64 -4.42
CA ALA A 54 -9.12 10.95 -4.93
C ALA A 54 -8.35 9.72 -5.44
N GLY A 55 -8.92 8.51 -5.36
CA GLY A 55 -8.28 7.28 -5.80
C GLY A 55 -7.03 6.88 -5.01
N ARG A 56 -6.93 7.33 -3.75
CA ARG A 56 -5.82 6.98 -2.83
C ARG A 56 -6.09 5.70 -2.05
N VAL A 57 -7.36 5.38 -1.83
CA VAL A 57 -7.83 4.15 -1.16
C VAL A 57 -9.04 3.60 -1.91
N LYS A 58 -9.36 2.32 -1.75
CA LYS A 58 -10.63 1.76 -2.21
C LYS A 58 -11.51 1.43 -1.02
N LEU A 59 -12.76 1.88 -1.04
CA LEU A 59 -13.74 1.45 -0.04
C LEU A 59 -14.22 0.04 -0.39
N GLY A 60 -14.05 -0.87 0.57
CA GLY A 60 -14.55 -2.23 0.51
C GLY A 60 -15.99 -2.32 1.03
N GLY A 61 -16.37 -3.53 1.45
CA GLY A 61 -17.64 -3.78 2.12
C GLY A 61 -17.61 -3.42 3.61
N CYS A 62 -18.73 -3.62 4.28
CA CYS A 62 -18.81 -3.50 5.73
C CYS A 62 -18.14 -4.69 6.45
N CYS A 63 -18.25 -5.88 5.88
CA CYS A 63 -17.77 -7.12 6.49
C CYS A 63 -16.40 -7.51 5.94
N ILE A 64 -15.46 -7.85 6.83
CA ILE A 64 -14.14 -8.40 6.51
C ILE A 64 -14.14 -9.88 6.89
N SER A 65 -13.60 -10.71 6.01
CA SER A 65 -13.25 -12.11 6.27
C SER A 65 -11.73 -12.29 6.21
N PRO A 66 -11.17 -13.37 6.78
CA PRO A 66 -9.71 -13.62 6.74
C PRO A 66 -9.12 -13.62 5.32
N ASP A 67 -9.91 -14.10 4.36
CA ASP A 67 -9.56 -14.17 2.93
C ASP A 67 -9.96 -12.91 2.14
N SER A 68 -10.46 -11.88 2.81
CA SER A 68 -10.80 -10.62 2.15
C SER A 68 -9.53 -9.95 1.63
N PRO A 69 -9.56 -9.44 0.38
CA PRO A 69 -8.41 -8.76 -0.20
C PRO A 69 -8.16 -7.46 0.57
N THR A 70 -6.90 -7.12 0.79
CA THR A 70 -6.51 -5.89 1.51
C THR A 70 -5.95 -4.82 0.57
N LEU A 71 -5.60 -5.19 -0.66
CA LEU A 71 -5.02 -4.31 -1.66
C LEU A 71 -5.83 -4.38 -2.96
N HIS A 72 -5.84 -3.27 -3.69
CA HIS A 72 -6.47 -3.14 -4.99
C HIS A 72 -5.52 -2.47 -5.98
N CYS A 73 -5.28 -3.13 -7.12
CA CYS A 73 -4.52 -2.55 -8.22
C CYS A 73 -5.45 -1.80 -9.15
N LYS A 74 -5.34 -0.47 -9.19
CA LYS A 74 -6.17 0.39 -10.06
C LYS A 74 -5.94 0.16 -11.55
N LYS A 75 -4.75 -0.32 -11.92
CA LYS A 75 -4.37 -0.55 -13.33
C LYS A 75 -4.92 -1.86 -13.89
N CYS A 76 -5.02 -2.87 -13.04
CA CYS A 76 -5.57 -4.18 -13.39
C CYS A 76 -7.03 -4.38 -12.95
N ASP A 77 -7.55 -3.46 -12.14
CA ASP A 77 -8.85 -3.55 -11.46
C ASP A 77 -9.02 -4.86 -10.65
N VAL A 78 -7.92 -5.37 -10.10
CA VAL A 78 -7.90 -6.62 -9.33
C VAL A 78 -7.63 -6.34 -7.85
N SER A 79 -8.42 -6.97 -6.99
CA SER A 79 -8.24 -6.94 -5.54
C SER A 79 -7.55 -8.23 -5.09
N PHE A 80 -6.52 -8.12 -4.26
CA PHE A 80 -5.73 -9.26 -3.80
C PHE A 80 -5.25 -9.05 -2.36
N LYS A 81 -4.79 -10.14 -1.73
CA LYS A 81 -4.21 -10.14 -0.39
C LYS A 81 -2.71 -10.43 -0.55
N PRO A 82 -1.81 -9.58 -0.03
CA PRO A 82 -0.40 -9.92 0.06
C PRO A 82 -0.21 -11.09 1.04
N MET A 83 0.72 -12.01 0.77
CA MET A 83 0.91 -13.21 1.58
C MET A 83 1.88 -12.99 2.76
N SER A 84 2.04 -11.76 3.24
CA SER A 84 2.85 -11.44 4.43
C SER A 84 2.00 -11.45 5.71
N MET A 85 1.89 -12.63 6.35
CA MET A 85 1.61 -12.77 7.80
C MET A 85 2.77 -13.48 8.48
#